data_AF-A0A7W7ZCE6-F1
#
_entry.id   AF-A0A7W7ZCE6-F1
#
_cell.length_a   1.000
_cell.length_b   1.000
_cell.length_c   1.000
_cell.angle_alpha   90.00
_cell.angle_beta   90.00
_cell.angle_gamma   90.00
#
_symmetry.space_group_name_H-M   'P 1'
#
loop_
_entity.id
_entity.type
_entity.pdbx_description
1 polymer ?
#
loop_
_entity_poly.entity_id
_entity_poly.type
_entity_poly.pdbx_seq_one_letter_code
_entity_poly.pdbx_strand_id
1 'polypeptide(L)'
;MTIPAAAPQLTLEIEHQGTTTIVKCHGKLVSGVTDVLYLGVKEHIAGSKRIILDLTDLAYMDSMGLGTLMRLYVSCRASGCTLELIHIGKRIRELLELTNIWSVFATVGEHGIKF
;
A
#
# COMPACT_ATOMS: atom_id res chain seq x y z
N MET A 1 5.16 15.21 33.82
CA MET A 1 5.77 14.31 32.82
C MET A 1 4.73 14.05 31.74
N THR A 2 4.83 14.75 30.62
CA THR A 2 3.99 14.53 29.44
C THR A 2 4.57 13.35 28.67
N ILE A 3 3.82 12.25 28.59
CA ILE A 3 4.09 11.18 27.64
C ILE A 3 4.02 11.83 26.25
N PRO A 4 5.05 11.74 25.39
CA PRO A 4 4.91 12.26 24.03
C PRO A 4 3.81 11.43 23.36
N ALA A 5 2.77 12.10 22.86
CA ALA A 5 1.81 11.48 21.98
C ALA A 5 2.61 10.93 20.79
N ALA A 6 2.82 9.62 20.76
CA ALA A 6 3.55 8.97 19.68
C ALA A 6 2.92 9.41 18.36
N ALA A 7 3.70 10.10 17.53
CA ALA A 7 3.28 10.50 16.20
C ALA A 7 2.69 9.28 15.47
N PRO A 8 1.73 9.45 14.56
CA PRO A 8 1.37 8.36 13.65
C PRO A 8 2.65 7.98 12.90
N GLN A 9 3.27 6.85 13.25
CA GLN A 9 4.46 6.36 12.58
C GLN A 9 4.02 5.25 11.64
N LEU A 10 4.19 5.50 10.33
CA LEU A 10 4.21 4.44 9.35
C LEU A 10 5.64 3.90 9.30
N THR A 11 5.80 2.58 9.44
CA THR A 11 7.07 1.91 9.20
C THR A 11 6.90 0.83 8.14
N LEU A 12 7.98 0.56 7.40
CA LEU A 12 8.00 -0.40 6.31
C LEU A 12 9.05 -1.47 6.57
N GLU A 13 8.69 -2.72 6.36
CA GLU A 13 9.64 -3.83 6.22
C GLU A 13 9.62 -4.29 4.76
N ILE A 14 10.79 -4.36 4.14
CA ILE A 14 10.92 -4.65 2.71
C ILE A 14 11.67 -5.97 2.55
N GLU A 15 11.08 -6.88 1.78
CA GLU A 15 11.63 -8.18 1.47
C GLU A 15 11.62 -8.41 -0.04
N HIS A 16 12.75 -8.87 -0.59
CA HIS A 16 12.89 -9.19 -2.02
C HIS A 16 12.83 -10.69 -2.24
N GLN A 17 11.91 -11.14 -3.09
CA GLN A 17 11.77 -12.52 -3.51
C GLN A 17 11.78 -12.62 -5.04
N GLY A 18 12.96 -12.88 -5.60
CA GLY A 18 13.16 -12.91 -7.05
C GLY A 18 12.81 -11.56 -7.69
N THR A 19 11.81 -11.54 -8.57
CA THR A 19 11.31 -10.30 -9.20
C THR A 19 10.15 -9.63 -8.44
N THR A 20 9.85 -10.10 -7.24
CA THR A 20 8.78 -9.58 -6.39
C THR A 20 9.36 -8.83 -5.20
N THR A 21 8.85 -7.64 -4.92
CA THR A 21 9.15 -6.92 -3.68
C THR A 21 7.90 -6.93 -2.79
N ILE A 22 8.05 -7.41 -1.57
CA ILE A 22 6.99 -7.43 -0.55
C ILE A 22 7.28 -6.31 0.44
N VAL A 23 6.29 -5.45 0.70
CA VAL A 23 6.40 -4.32 1.61
C VAL A 23 5.33 -4.45 2.68
N LYS A 24 5.74 -4.81 3.89
CA LYS A 24 4.84 -4.86 5.04
C LYS A 24 4.69 -3.46 5.63
N CYS A 25 3.45 -3.02 5.75
CA CYS A 25 3.11 -1.70 6.24
C CYS A 25 2.57 -1.80 7.67
N HIS A 26 3.24 -1.13 8.61
CA HIS A 26 2.84 -1.13 10.01
C HIS A 26 2.40 0.27 10.44
N GLY A 27 1.36 0.35 11.28
CA GLY A 27 0.93 1.61 11.88
C GLY A 27 -0.22 2.27 11.11
N LYS A 28 -0.04 3.52 10.67
CA LYS A 28 -1.13 4.31 10.04
C LYS A 28 -0.65 5.02 8.79
N LEU A 29 -1.41 4.88 7.69
CA LEU A 29 -1.15 5.56 6.43
C LEU A 29 -2.06 6.80 6.33
N VAL A 30 -1.61 7.91 6.92
CA VAL A 30 -2.38 9.15 7.04
C VAL A 30 -1.56 10.36 6.58
N SER A 31 -2.23 11.50 6.44
CA SER A 31 -1.58 12.78 6.16
C SER A 31 -0.38 13.03 7.09
N GLY A 32 0.72 13.52 6.52
CA GLY A 32 1.98 13.79 7.23
C GLY A 32 3.00 12.64 7.19
N VAL A 33 2.60 11.41 6.84
CA VAL A 33 3.52 10.26 6.74
C VAL A 33 3.43 9.49 5.42
N THR A 34 2.64 9.96 4.46
CA THR A 34 2.45 9.30 3.16
C THR A 34 3.72 9.19 2.31
N ASP A 35 4.65 10.14 2.45
CA ASP A 35 5.90 10.12 1.68
C ASP A 35 6.81 8.97 2.09
N VAL A 36 6.70 8.46 3.32
CA VAL A 36 7.41 7.27 3.78
C VAL A 36 7.05 6.08 2.89
N LEU A 37 5.76 5.87 2.65
CA LEU A 37 5.29 4.81 1.75
C LEU A 37 5.74 5.07 0.30
N TYR A 38 5.49 6.29 -0.20
CA TYR A 38 5.73 6.57 -1.61
C TYR A 38 7.20 6.41 -1.98
N LEU A 39 8.11 7.01 -1.21
CA LEU A 39 9.54 6.97 -1.50
C LEU A 39 10.11 5.57 -1.29
N GLY A 40 9.76 4.91 -0.17
CA GLY A 40 10.26 3.58 0.17
C GLY A 40 9.80 2.49 -0.81
N VAL A 41 8.63 2.64 -1.44
CA VAL A 41 8.20 1.71 -2.49
C VAL A 41 8.77 2.10 -3.86
N LYS A 42 8.83 3.40 -4.18
CA LYS A 42 9.21 3.89 -5.51
C LYS A 42 10.61 3.46 -5.93
N GLU A 43 11.55 3.41 -5.00
CA GLU A 43 12.94 2.99 -5.29
C GLU A 43 13.04 1.53 -5.78
N HIS A 44 12.07 0.68 -5.44
CA HIS A 44 12.05 -0.72 -5.84
C HIS A 44 11.26 -1.00 -7.13
N ILE A 45 10.56 -0.01 -7.69
CA ILE A 45 9.71 -0.19 -8.87
C ILE A 45 10.52 -0.65 -10.09
N ALA A 46 11.65 0.01 -10.38
CA ALA A 46 12.42 -0.27 -11.59
C ALA A 46 13.06 -1.68 -11.60
N GLY A 47 13.30 -2.27 -10.42
CA GLY A 47 13.90 -3.59 -10.27
C GLY A 47 12.89 -4.72 -10.08
N SER A 48 11.60 -4.42 -10.00
CA SER A 48 10.55 -5.40 -9.67
C SER A 48 9.59 -5.57 -10.85
N LYS A 49 9.13 -6.80 -11.06
CA LYS A 49 7.96 -7.07 -11.93
C LYS A 49 6.65 -6.94 -11.16
N ARG A 50 6.71 -7.13 -9.83
CA ARG A 50 5.55 -7.16 -8.94
C ARG A 50 5.92 -6.55 -7.60
N ILE A 51 5.07 -5.67 -7.09
CA ILE A 51 5.13 -5.14 -5.72
C ILE A 51 3.86 -5.55 -4.98
N ILE A 52 4.03 -6.09 -3.80
CA ILE A 52 2.94 -6.47 -2.90
C ILE A 52 3.01 -5.60 -1.66
N LEU A 53 1.96 -4.85 -1.37
CA LEU A 53 1.79 -4.17 -0.08
C LEU A 53 1.00 -5.08 0.86
N ASP A 54 1.65 -5.54 1.92
CA ASP A 54 0.98 -6.27 2.99
C ASP A 54 0.46 -5.27 4.03
N LEU A 55 -0.86 -5.24 4.18
CA LEU A 55 -1.57 -4.31 5.06
C LEU A 55 -2.02 -4.95 6.38
N THR A 56 -1.52 -6.14 6.71
CA THR A 56 -1.90 -6.89 7.93
C THR A 56 -1.82 -6.01 9.19
N ASP A 57 -0.74 -5.26 9.33
CA ASP A 57 -0.46 -4.42 10.51
C ASP A 57 -0.82 -2.93 10.31
N LEU A 58 -1.56 -2.62 9.24
CA LEU A 58 -2.01 -1.27 8.96
C LEU A 58 -3.33 -0.99 9.68
N ALA A 59 -3.25 -0.25 10.80
CA ALA A 59 -4.36 0.04 11.67
C ALA A 59 -5.36 1.06 11.09
N TYR A 60 -4.90 1.98 10.24
CA TYR A 60 -5.76 3.03 9.68
C TYR A 60 -5.21 3.65 8.39
N MET A 61 -6.12 4.14 7.55
CA MET A 61 -5.82 4.88 6.33
C MET A 61 -6.85 6.00 6.14
N ASP A 62 -6.40 7.19 5.73
CA ASP A 62 -7.27 8.31 5.34
C ASP A 62 -7.26 8.53 3.81
N SER A 63 -7.86 9.64 3.36
CA SER A 63 -7.89 10.00 1.93
C SER A 63 -6.51 10.29 1.34
N MET A 64 -5.56 10.82 2.12
CA MET A 64 -4.19 11.08 1.67
C MET A 64 -3.43 9.76 1.49
N GLY A 65 -3.65 8.81 2.40
CA GLY A 65 -3.13 7.45 2.26
C GLY A 65 -3.61 6.76 1.00
N LEU A 66 -4.92 6.83 0.72
CA LEU A 66 -5.50 6.30 -0.50
C LEU A 66 -4.92 6.97 -1.77
N GLY A 67 -4.80 8.30 -1.79
CA GLY A 67 -4.19 9.03 -2.90
C GLY A 67 -2.73 8.59 -3.16
N THR A 68 -2.02 8.24 -2.10
CA THR A 68 -0.65 7.71 -2.18
C THR A 68 -0.60 6.32 -2.81
N LEU A 69 -1.53 5.43 -2.44
CA LEU A 69 -1.67 4.12 -3.08
C LEU A 69 -1.96 4.25 -4.59
N MET A 70 -2.84 5.18 -4.97
CA MET A 70 -3.12 5.48 -6.39
C MET A 70 -1.87 5.99 -7.13
N ARG A 71 -1.11 6.88 -6.50
CA ARG A 71 0.13 7.39 -7.08
C ARG A 71 1.18 6.29 -7.28
N LEU A 72 1.29 5.35 -6.34
CA LEU A 72 2.14 4.16 -6.48
C LEU A 72 1.64 3.23 -7.59
N TYR A 73 0.34 2.99 -7.67
CA TYR A 73 -0.27 2.17 -8.72
C TYR A 73 0.08 2.70 -10.11
N VAL A 74 -0.12 4.00 -10.34
CA VAL A 74 0.24 4.66 -11.61
C VAL A 74 1.74 4.54 -11.90
N SER A 75 2.58 4.73 -10.87
CA SER A 75 4.04 4.65 -11.01
C SER A 75 4.49 3.22 -11.39
N CYS A 76 3.94 2.20 -10.74
CA CYS A 76 4.24 0.79 -11.06
C CYS A 76 3.84 0.46 -12.50
N ARG A 77 2.60 0.83 -12.88
CA ARG A 77 2.08 0.58 -14.23
C ARG A 77 2.92 1.24 -15.32
N ALA A 78 3.36 2.49 -15.10
CA ALA A 78 4.22 3.20 -16.04
C ALA A 78 5.59 2.51 -16.25
N SER A 79 6.05 1.73 -15.28
CA SER A 79 7.30 0.96 -15.34
C SER A 79 7.11 -0.52 -15.71
N GLY A 80 5.89 -0.94 -16.06
CA GLY A 80 5.60 -2.35 -16.36
C GLY A 80 5.61 -3.27 -15.11
N CYS A 81 5.54 -2.70 -13.92
CA CYS A 81 5.42 -3.41 -12.64
C CYS A 81 3.94 -3.47 -12.21
N THR A 82 3.51 -4.57 -11.61
CA THR A 82 2.19 -4.64 -10.96
C THR A 82 2.27 -4.17 -9.51
N LEU A 83 1.18 -3.59 -8.99
CA LEU A 83 1.00 -3.27 -7.58
C LEU A 83 -0.21 -4.02 -7.05
N GLU A 84 -0.03 -4.80 -6.00
CA GLU A 84 -1.07 -5.60 -5.37
C GLU A 84 -1.17 -5.28 -3.88
N LEU A 85 -2.37 -5.40 -3.33
CA LEU A 85 -2.66 -5.19 -1.92
C LEU A 85 -3.14 -6.51 -1.33
N ILE A 86 -2.51 -6.98 -0.24
CA ILE A 86 -2.92 -8.20 0.47
C ILE A 86 -3.30 -7.87 1.92
N HIS A 87 -4.04 -8.80 2.54
CA HIS A 87 -4.46 -8.71 3.95
C HIS A 87 -5.16 -7.39 4.31
N ILE A 88 -6.00 -6.90 3.39
CA ILE A 88 -6.73 -5.64 3.57
C ILE A 88 -7.79 -5.81 4.66
N GLY A 89 -7.60 -5.12 5.79
CA GLY A 89 -8.56 -5.10 6.89
C GLY A 89 -9.90 -4.47 6.51
N LYS A 90 -10.97 -4.83 7.25
CA LYS A 90 -12.36 -4.43 6.97
C LYS A 90 -12.55 -2.92 6.74
N ARG A 91 -11.98 -2.08 7.62
CA ARG A 91 -12.11 -0.62 7.54
C ARG A 91 -11.45 -0.02 6.29
N ILE A 92 -10.30 -0.58 5.88
CA ILE A 92 -9.59 -0.12 4.68
C ILE A 92 -10.36 -0.57 3.43
N ARG A 93 -10.90 -1.79 3.45
CA ARG A 93 -11.77 -2.31 2.39
C ARG A 93 -12.99 -1.42 2.18
N GLU A 94 -13.71 -1.07 3.25
CA GLU A 94 -14.87 -0.16 3.17
C GLU A 94 -14.50 1.19 2.51
N LEU A 95 -13.33 1.74 2.83
CA LEU A 95 -12.84 2.98 2.23
C LEU A 95 -12.52 2.83 0.73
N LEU A 96 -11.95 1.70 0.32
CA LEU A 96 -11.67 1.41 -1.10
C LEU A 96 -12.96 1.17 -1.91
N GLU A 97 -13.96 0.53 -1.31
CA GLU A 97 -15.26 0.27 -1.93
C GLU A 97 -16.07 1.56 -2.12
N LEU A 98 -16.12 2.43 -1.11
CA LEU A 98 -16.83 3.72 -1.19
C LEU A 98 -16.29 4.66 -2.26
N THR A 99 -15.01 4.51 -2.64
CA THR A 99 -14.34 5.42 -3.57
C THR A 99 -14.37 4.92 -5.02
N ASN A 100 -15.04 3.80 -5.32
CA ASN A 100 -15.00 3.08 -6.61
C ASN A 100 -13.59 2.69 -7.09
N ILE A 101 -12.56 2.93 -6.27
CA ILE A 101 -11.17 2.59 -6.55
C ILE A 101 -10.92 1.10 -6.39
N TRP A 102 -11.77 0.40 -5.63
CA TRP A 102 -11.75 -1.06 -5.57
C TRP A 102 -11.76 -1.70 -6.97
N SER A 103 -12.49 -1.14 -7.94
CA SER A 103 -12.51 -1.64 -9.32
C SER A 103 -11.11 -1.62 -9.98
N VAL A 104 -10.25 -0.66 -9.64
CA VAL A 104 -8.88 -0.55 -10.17
C VAL A 104 -7.99 -1.67 -9.65
N PHE A 105 -8.15 -2.07 -8.38
CA PHE A 105 -7.43 -3.20 -7.80
C PHE A 105 -8.08 -4.55 -8.13
N ALA A 106 -9.40 -4.61 -8.24
CA ALA A 106 -10.17 -5.83 -8.51
C ALA A 106 -10.05 -6.28 -9.97
N THR A 107 -9.89 -5.37 -10.93
CA THR A 107 -9.69 -5.72 -12.36
C THR A 107 -8.37 -6.49 -12.59
N VAL A 108 -7.43 -6.44 -11.64
CA VAL A 108 -6.18 -7.22 -11.67
C VAL A 108 -6.33 -8.61 -11.03
N GLY A 109 -7.45 -8.86 -10.33
CA GLY A 109 -7.72 -10.09 -9.59
C GLY A 109 -8.39 -11.23 -10.39
N GLU A 110 -8.69 -11.06 -11.68
CA GLU A 110 -9.38 -12.09 -12.49
C GLU A 110 -8.52 -13.35 -12.76
N HIS A 111 -7.28 -13.42 -12.26
CA HIS A 111 -6.49 -14.66 -12.23
C HIS A 111 -6.13 -15.16 -10.82
N GLY A 112 -6.85 -14.79 -9.76
CA GLY A 112 -6.52 -15.41 -8.47
C GLY A 112 -7.26 -15.03 -7.21
N ILE A 113 -8.22 -14.11 -7.23
CA ILE A 113 -8.97 -13.82 -6.00
C ILE A 113 -10.24 -14.66 -5.97
N LYS A 114 -10.13 -15.87 -5.41
CA LYS A 114 -11.28 -16.61 -4.93
C LYS A 114 -11.73 -16.01 -3.60
N PHE A 115 -12.99 -15.60 -3.52
CA PHE A 115 -13.73 -15.55 -2.26
C PHE A 115 -14.37 -16.92 -2.01
#